data_AF-A0A6J7ZF48-F1
#
_entry.id   AF-A0A6J7ZF48-F1
#
_cell.length_a   1.000
_cell.length_b   1.000
_cell.length_c   1.000
_cell.angle_alpha   90.00
_cell.angle_beta   90.00
_cell.angle_gamma   90.00
#
_symmetry.space_group_name_H-M   'P 1'
#
loop_
_entity.id
_entity.type
_entity.pdbx_description
1 polymer ?
#
loop_
_entity_poly.entity_id
_entity_poly.type
_entity_poly.pdbx_seq_one_letter_code
_entity_poly.pdbx_strand_id
1 'polypeptide(L)'
;MSIPIIAILVSPIKLIITSNFLQPADAQNQQQRGIITSSLPEYCAPDKYKAFFENFVGGQDYQEKETRLIYTADTIEVREYENPSNLIELLSKKDNEFSIDLRDYRWVQLVPSTVDNSPYTRLQIDLIRISNTTFRVNYIKAQYTYDSNGDGEEYLDYTYGEPGAYIFEHRNGCWNLTQKLR
;
A
#
# COMPACT_ATOMS: atom_id res chain seq x y z
N MET A 1 -21.43 86.74 19.26
CA MET A 1 -20.51 87.80 18.84
C MET A 1 -19.12 87.39 19.33
N SER A 2 -18.13 87.37 18.42
CA SER A 2 -16.72 86.96 18.54
C SER A 2 -16.03 87.38 19.86
N ILE A 3 -14.94 86.80 20.39
CA ILE A 3 -13.58 86.52 19.85
C ILE A 3 -12.81 85.51 20.82
N PRO A 4 -11.47 85.26 20.82
CA PRO A 4 -10.85 83.97 20.45
C PRO A 4 -9.83 83.33 21.47
N ILE A 5 -9.37 82.12 21.10
CA ILE A 5 -8.03 81.48 21.20
C ILE A 5 -7.04 81.96 22.29
N ILE A 6 -6.56 81.03 23.15
CA ILE A 6 -5.14 80.92 23.52
C ILE A 6 -4.71 79.44 23.60
N ALA A 7 -3.62 79.13 22.89
CA ALA A 7 -2.92 77.86 22.83
C ALA A 7 -2.07 77.60 24.09
N ILE A 8 -2.00 76.35 24.54
CA ILE A 8 -1.08 75.93 25.61
C ILE A 8 0.10 75.20 24.96
N LEU A 9 1.26 75.85 25.01
CA LEU A 9 2.58 75.29 24.75
C LEU A 9 3.00 74.41 25.92
N VAL A 10 3.34 73.14 25.66
CA VAL A 10 4.14 72.33 26.59
C VAL A 10 5.28 71.72 25.80
N SER A 11 6.50 72.15 26.11
CA SER A 11 7.75 71.55 25.63
C SER A 11 8.35 70.61 26.69
N PRO A 12 9.24 69.68 26.30
CA PRO A 12 9.40 68.41 26.99
C PRO A 12 10.42 68.46 28.12
N ILE A 13 10.13 67.75 29.21
CA ILE A 13 11.14 67.32 30.20
C ILE A 13 11.60 65.93 29.80
N LYS A 14 12.82 65.82 29.29
CA LYS A 14 13.57 64.56 29.24
C LYS A 14 14.14 64.30 30.63
N LEU A 15 13.80 63.17 31.23
CA LEU A 15 14.62 62.55 32.26
C LEU A 15 14.74 61.05 31.97
N ILE A 16 15.98 60.61 31.80
CA ILE A 16 16.40 59.22 31.64
C ILE A 16 16.67 58.68 33.04
N ILE A 17 15.99 57.61 33.49
CA ILE A 17 16.58 56.62 34.42
C ILE A 17 16.01 55.23 34.08
N THR A 18 16.96 54.31 33.90
CA THR A 18 16.93 52.84 33.75
C THR A 18 15.98 52.08 34.66
N SER A 19 15.43 50.96 34.16
CA SER A 19 15.39 49.66 34.88
C SER A 19 14.99 48.51 33.95
N ASN A 20 15.77 47.43 34.02
CA ASN A 20 15.49 46.13 33.41
C ASN A 20 14.11 45.62 33.83
N PHE A 21 13.27 45.26 32.86
CA PHE A 21 12.18 44.31 33.07
C PHE A 21 12.19 43.29 31.94
N LEU A 22 12.27 42.03 32.36
CA LEU A 22 12.07 40.83 31.56
C LEU A 22 10.85 41.00 30.65
N GLN A 23 11.03 40.77 29.36
CA GLN A 23 9.91 40.48 28.47
C GLN A 23 9.47 39.03 28.71
N PRO A 24 8.17 38.75 28.95
CA PRO A 24 7.65 37.41 28.80
C PRO A 24 7.65 37.05 27.32
N ALA A 25 8.47 36.07 26.94
CA ALA A 25 8.42 35.44 25.64
C ALA A 25 7.25 34.44 25.59
N ASP A 26 6.03 34.96 25.54
CA ASP A 26 4.83 34.20 25.17
C ASP A 26 4.24 34.79 23.90
N ALA A 27 4.69 34.30 22.75
CA ALA A 27 3.88 34.18 21.55
C ALA A 27 4.67 33.41 20.49
N GLN A 28 3.99 32.48 19.83
CA GLN A 28 4.45 31.69 18.68
C GLN A 28 5.20 30.39 18.98
N ASN A 29 4.58 29.50 19.75
CA ASN A 29 4.79 28.07 19.54
C ASN A 29 3.46 27.29 19.51
N GLN A 30 2.54 27.75 18.67
CA GLN A 30 1.31 27.04 18.34
C GLN A 30 0.92 27.33 16.89
N GLN A 31 1.70 26.84 15.92
CA GLN A 31 1.23 26.66 14.55
C GLN A 31 2.18 25.77 13.76
N GLN A 32 2.09 24.46 14.00
CA GLN A 32 2.21 23.38 13.00
C GLN A 32 2.08 22.01 13.69
N ARG A 33 0.96 21.78 14.37
CA ARG A 33 0.38 20.43 14.32
C ARG A 33 -0.33 20.34 12.99
N GLY A 34 0.43 20.00 11.95
CA GLY A 34 -0.16 19.53 10.72
C GLY A 34 -1.06 18.35 11.08
N ILE A 35 -2.35 18.48 10.79
CA ILE A 35 -3.24 17.34 10.74
C ILE A 35 -2.64 16.44 9.68
N ILE A 36 -2.00 15.34 10.09
CA ILE A 36 -1.66 14.24 9.18
C ILE A 36 -2.99 13.66 8.75
N THR A 37 -3.59 14.25 7.72
CA THR A 37 -4.54 13.53 6.90
C THR A 37 -3.70 12.44 6.26
N SER A 38 -3.79 11.22 6.81
CA SER A 38 -3.10 10.06 6.25
C SER A 38 -3.66 9.86 4.84
N SER A 39 -3.02 10.47 3.85
CA SER A 39 -3.29 10.17 2.45
C SER A 39 -3.04 8.68 2.24
N LEU A 40 -3.94 8.01 1.53
CA LEU A 40 -3.72 6.61 1.17
C LEU A 40 -2.36 6.47 0.44
N PRO A 41 -1.66 5.35 0.61
CA PRO A 41 -0.42 5.08 -0.11
C PRO A 41 -0.58 5.23 -1.62
N GLU A 42 0.49 5.62 -2.33
CA GLU A 42 0.43 5.79 -3.80
C GLU A 42 -0.05 4.52 -4.52
N TYR A 43 0.37 3.35 -4.03
CA TYR A 43 -0.04 2.08 -4.60
C TYR A 43 -1.55 1.81 -4.50
N CYS A 44 -2.30 2.57 -3.71
CA CYS A 44 -3.76 2.49 -3.69
C CYS A 44 -4.42 3.07 -4.94
N ALA A 45 -3.71 3.79 -5.82
CA ALA A 45 -4.30 4.36 -7.03
C ALA A 45 -4.74 3.28 -8.05
N PRO A 46 -5.84 3.49 -8.82
CA PRO A 46 -6.36 2.53 -9.81
C PRO A 46 -5.44 2.15 -10.98
N ASP A 47 -4.38 2.91 -11.23
CA ASP A 47 -3.36 2.63 -12.24
C ASP A 47 -2.13 1.92 -11.65
N LYS A 48 -2.00 1.88 -10.32
CA LYS A 48 -0.86 1.31 -9.59
C LYS A 48 -1.08 -0.14 -9.14
N TYR A 49 -1.99 -0.86 -9.78
CA TYR A 49 -2.39 -2.22 -9.39
C TYR A 49 -1.24 -3.25 -9.30
N LYS A 50 -0.22 -3.13 -10.17
CA LYS A 50 0.97 -3.99 -10.10
C LYS A 50 1.80 -3.71 -8.85
N ALA A 51 2.10 -2.43 -8.60
CA ALA A 51 2.82 -1.99 -7.41
C ALA A 51 2.05 -2.33 -6.13
N PHE A 52 0.72 -2.19 -6.14
CA PHE A 52 -0.13 -2.66 -5.05
C PHE A 52 0.07 -4.15 -4.78
N PHE A 53 0.00 -5.00 -5.83
CA PHE A 53 0.12 -6.44 -5.65
C PHE A 53 1.49 -6.83 -5.05
N GLU A 54 2.58 -6.20 -5.49
CA GLU A 54 3.91 -6.41 -4.89
C GLU A 54 3.95 -6.04 -3.39
N ASN A 55 3.37 -4.89 -3.01
CA ASN A 55 3.27 -4.47 -1.60
C ASN A 55 2.35 -5.38 -0.77
N PHE A 56 1.24 -5.84 -1.37
CA PHE A 56 0.32 -6.79 -0.75
C PHE A 56 1.02 -8.13 -0.49
N VAL A 57 1.76 -8.63 -1.48
CA VAL A 57 2.54 -9.86 -1.35
C VAL A 57 3.66 -9.71 -0.33
N GLY A 58 4.29 -8.54 -0.22
CA GLY A 58 5.30 -8.27 0.82
C GLY A 58 4.79 -8.44 2.26
N GLY A 59 3.48 -8.40 2.49
CA GLY A 59 2.85 -8.68 3.79
C GLY A 59 2.89 -7.53 4.79
N GLN A 60 3.86 -6.63 4.65
CA GLN A 60 4.01 -5.43 5.46
C GLN A 60 4.40 -4.23 4.59
N ASP A 61 4.03 -3.03 5.04
CA ASP A 61 4.51 -1.78 4.45
C ASP A 61 5.88 -1.37 5.04
N TYR A 62 6.39 -0.21 4.60
CA TYR A 62 7.67 0.34 5.07
C TYR A 62 7.68 0.74 6.56
N GLN A 63 6.51 0.74 7.21
CA GLN A 63 6.35 0.98 8.65
C GLN A 63 6.08 -0.32 9.41
N GLU A 64 6.33 -1.48 8.80
CA GLU A 64 6.07 -2.82 9.33
C GLU A 64 4.59 -3.10 9.62
N LYS A 65 3.69 -2.27 9.06
CA LYS A 65 2.26 -2.47 9.24
C LYS A 65 1.78 -3.58 8.32
N GLU A 66 1.06 -4.53 8.87
CA GLU A 66 0.44 -5.62 8.13
C GLU A 66 -0.39 -5.06 6.95
N THR A 67 -0.16 -5.53 5.72
CA THR A 67 -0.89 -5.10 4.52
C THR A 67 -1.94 -6.09 4.04
N ARG A 68 -1.75 -7.41 4.19
CA ARG A 68 -2.66 -8.42 3.63
C ARG A 68 -4.02 -8.38 4.30
N LEU A 69 -4.08 -8.37 5.62
CA LEU A 69 -5.30 -8.25 6.43
C LEU A 69 -5.99 -6.89 6.21
N ILE A 70 -5.23 -5.80 6.04
CA ILE A 70 -5.80 -4.47 5.76
C ILE A 70 -6.51 -4.46 4.41
N TYR A 71 -5.91 -5.06 3.39
CA TYR A 71 -6.39 -5.04 2.01
C TYR A 71 -7.04 -6.36 1.57
N THR A 72 -7.58 -7.12 2.52
CA THR A 72 -8.43 -8.28 2.24
C THR A 72 -9.85 -7.94 2.67
N ALA A 73 -10.82 -8.15 1.76
CA ALA A 73 -12.22 -7.93 2.07
C ALA A 73 -12.69 -8.85 3.20
N ASP A 74 -13.65 -8.39 4.02
CA ASP A 74 -14.16 -9.15 5.17
C ASP A 74 -14.66 -10.55 4.80
N THR A 75 -15.24 -10.67 3.60
CA THR A 75 -15.66 -11.91 2.97
C THR A 75 -14.97 -12.03 1.61
N ILE A 76 -14.41 -13.21 1.34
CA ILE A 76 -13.78 -13.56 0.07
C ILE A 76 -14.61 -14.67 -0.58
N GLU A 77 -14.96 -14.48 -1.84
CA GLU A 77 -15.65 -15.50 -2.62
C GLU A 77 -14.64 -16.47 -3.21
N VAL A 78 -14.81 -17.76 -2.98
CA VAL A 78 -14.06 -18.80 -3.68
C VAL A 78 -14.94 -19.32 -4.81
N ARG A 79 -14.46 -19.19 -6.03
CA ARG A 79 -15.20 -19.51 -7.26
C ARG A 79 -14.38 -20.43 -8.14
N GLU A 80 -15.04 -21.12 -9.07
CA GLU A 80 -14.34 -21.97 -10.04
C GLU A 80 -13.47 -21.13 -10.97
N TYR A 81 -12.26 -21.63 -11.26
CA TYR A 81 -11.31 -20.94 -12.13
C TYR A 81 -11.81 -20.75 -13.57
N GLU A 82 -12.35 -21.81 -14.17
CA GLU A 82 -12.86 -21.80 -15.55
C GLU A 82 -14.22 -21.11 -15.68
N ASN A 83 -15.02 -21.12 -14.61
CA ASN A 83 -16.33 -20.47 -14.58
C ASN A 83 -16.54 -19.65 -13.30
N PRO A 84 -16.04 -18.39 -13.26
CA PRO A 84 -16.15 -17.55 -12.08
C PRO A 84 -17.58 -17.22 -11.64
N SER A 85 -18.61 -17.51 -12.44
CA SER A 85 -20.00 -17.39 -11.99
C SER A 85 -20.39 -18.45 -10.96
N ASN A 86 -19.69 -19.58 -10.92
CA ASN A 86 -19.95 -20.65 -9.96
C ASN A 86 -19.25 -20.37 -8.62
N LEU A 87 -20.04 -20.16 -7.57
CA LEU A 87 -19.58 -19.96 -6.20
C LEU A 87 -19.37 -21.31 -5.52
N ILE A 88 -18.15 -21.57 -5.05
CA ILE A 88 -17.80 -22.78 -4.31
C ILE A 88 -18.05 -22.56 -2.81
N GLU A 89 -17.51 -21.47 -2.25
CA GLU A 89 -17.64 -21.15 -0.83
C GLU A 89 -17.39 -19.65 -0.54
N LEU A 90 -17.73 -19.23 0.67
CA LEU A 90 -17.40 -17.91 1.22
C LEU A 90 -16.43 -18.08 2.38
N LEU A 91 -15.30 -17.39 2.33
CA LEU A 91 -14.30 -17.38 3.41
C LEU A 91 -14.35 -16.05 4.16
N SER A 92 -14.20 -16.10 5.48
CA SER A 92 -13.89 -14.87 6.22
C SER A 92 -12.44 -14.47 5.96
N LYS A 93 -12.12 -13.17 6.06
CA LYS A 93 -10.72 -12.70 5.94
C LYS A 93 -9.75 -13.37 6.91
N LYS A 94 -10.22 -13.89 8.05
CA LYS A 94 -9.39 -14.57 9.05
C LYS A 94 -9.04 -16.00 8.65
N ASP A 95 -9.92 -16.63 7.85
CA ASP A 95 -9.74 -17.98 7.33
C ASP A 95 -9.03 -17.96 5.96
N ASN A 96 -8.68 -16.76 5.48
CA ASN A 96 -8.01 -16.57 4.22
C ASN A 96 -6.54 -16.94 4.29
N GLU A 97 -6.17 -18.06 3.68
CA GLU A 97 -4.77 -18.38 3.41
C GLU A 97 -4.34 -17.82 2.05
N PHE A 98 -3.74 -16.63 2.05
CA PHE A 98 -3.04 -16.08 0.88
C PHE A 98 -1.63 -16.70 0.82
N SER A 99 -1.27 -17.29 -0.32
CA SER A 99 -0.12 -18.21 -0.40
C SER A 99 1.03 -17.76 -1.31
N ILE A 100 0.88 -16.65 -2.03
CA ILE A 100 1.93 -16.11 -2.91
C ILE A 100 2.90 -15.25 -2.08
N ASP A 101 4.18 -15.37 -2.38
CA ASP A 101 5.26 -14.56 -1.82
C ASP A 101 6.26 -14.14 -2.91
N LEU A 102 7.12 -13.17 -2.60
CA LEU A 102 8.24 -12.74 -3.42
C LEU A 102 9.55 -13.02 -2.66
N ARG A 103 10.34 -13.98 -3.13
CA ARG A 103 11.63 -14.38 -2.52
C ARG A 103 12.73 -14.20 -3.54
N ASP A 104 13.80 -13.47 -3.24
CA ASP A 104 14.89 -13.22 -4.20
C ASP A 104 14.40 -12.77 -5.59
N TYR A 105 13.44 -11.84 -5.61
CA TYR A 105 12.77 -11.33 -6.82
C TYR A 105 12.00 -12.38 -7.64
N ARG A 106 11.69 -13.52 -7.03
CA ARG A 106 11.00 -14.66 -7.64
C ARG A 106 9.63 -14.87 -7.00
N TRP A 107 8.60 -14.96 -7.84
CA TRP A 107 7.27 -15.36 -7.38
C TRP A 107 7.28 -16.82 -6.93
N VAL A 108 6.79 -17.04 -5.72
CA VAL A 108 6.71 -18.37 -5.13
C VAL A 108 5.39 -18.58 -4.39
N GLN A 109 5.04 -19.84 -4.21
CA GLN A 109 4.04 -20.26 -3.23
C GLN A 109 4.76 -20.76 -1.97
N LEU A 110 4.20 -20.47 -0.79
CA LEU A 110 4.74 -20.88 0.51
C LEU A 110 4.52 -22.36 0.84
N VAL A 111 4.76 -23.23 -0.14
CA VAL A 111 4.70 -24.68 -0.01
C VAL A 111 5.91 -25.32 -0.71
N PRO A 112 6.48 -26.42 -0.17
CA PRO A 112 7.61 -27.09 -0.79
C PRO A 112 7.33 -27.53 -2.22
N SER A 113 8.34 -27.40 -3.07
CA SER A 113 8.30 -27.85 -4.45
C SER A 113 8.52 -29.35 -4.55
N THR A 114 7.67 -30.03 -5.32
CA THR A 114 7.78 -31.47 -5.60
C THR A 114 8.70 -31.79 -6.78
N VAL A 115 9.19 -30.77 -7.49
CA VAL A 115 9.96 -30.94 -8.73
C VAL A 115 11.46 -30.82 -8.48
N ASP A 116 11.87 -29.91 -7.60
CA ASP A 116 13.27 -29.58 -7.33
C ASP A 116 13.64 -29.61 -5.83
N ASN A 117 12.70 -30.01 -4.96
CA ASN A 117 12.84 -30.04 -3.50
C ASN A 117 13.16 -28.68 -2.85
N SER A 118 12.90 -27.56 -3.55
CA SER A 118 12.95 -26.22 -2.98
C SER A 118 11.95 -26.06 -1.82
N PRO A 119 12.26 -25.29 -0.76
CA PRO A 119 11.30 -24.99 0.31
C PRO A 119 10.06 -24.22 -0.19
N TYR A 120 10.14 -23.63 -1.38
CA TYR A 120 9.06 -22.89 -2.03
C TYR A 120 8.86 -23.34 -3.47
N THR A 121 7.60 -23.41 -3.89
CA THR A 121 7.22 -23.72 -5.28
C THR A 121 7.28 -22.46 -6.12
N ARG A 122 8.04 -22.47 -7.22
CA ARG A 122 8.11 -21.33 -8.16
C ARG A 122 6.79 -21.17 -8.91
N LEU A 123 6.41 -19.92 -9.17
CA LEU A 123 5.18 -19.57 -9.90
C LEU A 123 5.51 -18.81 -11.18
N GLN A 124 4.73 -19.07 -12.22
CA GLN A 124 4.51 -18.11 -13.29
C GLN A 124 3.27 -17.28 -12.91
N ILE A 125 3.41 -15.96 -12.95
CA ILE A 125 2.37 -15.00 -12.57
C ILE A 125 2.03 -14.10 -13.75
N ASP A 126 0.75 -13.79 -13.94
CA ASP A 126 0.28 -12.77 -14.88
C ASP A 126 -0.74 -11.83 -14.23
N LEU A 127 -0.55 -10.53 -14.38
CA LEU A 127 -1.36 -9.46 -13.77
C LEU A 127 -2.17 -8.74 -14.85
N ILE A 128 -3.44 -9.14 -14.96
CA ILE A 128 -4.36 -8.66 -16.00
C ILE A 128 -5.29 -7.61 -15.41
N ARG A 129 -5.31 -6.42 -16.03
CA ARG A 129 -6.31 -5.40 -15.72
C ARG A 129 -7.61 -5.74 -16.44
N ILE A 130 -8.67 -6.01 -15.67
CA ILE A 130 -10.00 -6.35 -16.20
C ILE A 130 -10.82 -5.09 -16.45
N SER A 131 -10.73 -4.12 -15.53
CA SER A 131 -11.42 -2.84 -15.62
C SER A 131 -10.65 -1.76 -14.84
N ASN A 132 -11.23 -0.56 -14.72
CA ASN A 132 -10.66 0.48 -13.87
C ASN A 132 -10.69 0.13 -12.38
N THR A 133 -11.56 -0.78 -11.96
CA THR A 133 -11.80 -1.13 -10.56
C THR A 133 -11.53 -2.60 -10.29
N THR A 134 -10.99 -3.36 -11.25
CA THR A 134 -10.76 -4.80 -11.10
C THR A 134 -9.49 -5.22 -11.82
N PHE A 135 -8.65 -5.99 -11.14
CA PHE A 135 -7.57 -6.74 -11.77
C PHE A 135 -7.55 -8.18 -11.27
N ARG A 136 -7.00 -9.06 -12.12
CA ARG A 136 -6.86 -10.49 -11.89
C ARG A 136 -5.39 -10.85 -11.87
N VAL A 137 -4.98 -11.64 -10.89
CA VAL A 137 -3.65 -12.23 -10.81
C VAL A 137 -3.78 -13.72 -11.10
N ASN A 138 -3.41 -14.14 -12.30
CA ASN A 138 -3.28 -15.56 -12.63
C ASN A 138 -1.97 -16.10 -12.11
N TYR A 139 -1.98 -17.35 -11.64
CA TYR A 139 -0.79 -18.05 -11.24
C TYR A 139 -0.88 -19.54 -11.59
N ILE A 140 0.26 -20.12 -11.92
CA ILE A 140 0.43 -21.56 -12.10
C ILE A 140 1.83 -21.95 -11.61
N LYS A 141 1.99 -23.18 -11.12
CA LYS A 141 3.30 -23.68 -10.70
C LYS A 141 4.19 -23.81 -11.92
N ALA A 142 5.47 -23.49 -11.76
CA ALA A 142 6.41 -23.42 -12.87
C ALA A 142 7.77 -23.97 -12.46
N GLN A 143 8.43 -24.67 -13.38
CA GLN A 143 9.85 -24.98 -13.29
C GLN A 143 10.62 -24.01 -14.17
N TYR A 144 11.72 -23.50 -13.64
CA TYR A 144 12.66 -22.67 -14.38
C TYR A 144 13.99 -23.40 -14.49
N THR A 145 14.74 -23.09 -15.54
CA THR A 145 16.08 -23.64 -15.77
C THR A 145 17.01 -22.54 -16.27
N TYR A 146 18.31 -22.84 -16.30
CA TYR A 146 19.36 -21.93 -16.76
C TYR A 146 19.93 -22.44 -18.07
N ASP A 147 20.36 -21.52 -18.94
CA ASP A 147 21.18 -21.94 -20.08
C ASP A 147 22.49 -22.57 -19.58
N SER A 148 22.81 -23.72 -20.16
CA SER A 148 23.96 -24.58 -19.89
C SER A 148 25.34 -23.91 -20.03
N ASN A 149 25.39 -22.68 -20.56
CA ASN A 149 26.63 -21.94 -20.82
C ASN A 149 27.17 -21.12 -19.62
N GLY A 150 26.54 -21.18 -18.44
CA GLY A 150 27.11 -20.67 -17.18
C GLY A 150 26.86 -19.20 -16.86
N ASP A 151 26.52 -18.38 -17.85
CA ASP A 151 26.12 -16.96 -17.71
C ASP A 151 24.64 -16.73 -18.09
N GLY A 152 23.86 -17.80 -18.18
CA GLY A 152 22.51 -17.80 -18.75
C GLY A 152 21.45 -17.14 -17.88
N GLU A 153 20.57 -16.37 -18.51
CA GLU A 153 19.32 -15.93 -17.88
C GLU A 153 18.44 -17.14 -17.56
N GLU A 154 17.78 -17.10 -16.39
CA GLU A 154 16.78 -18.09 -16.02
C GLU A 154 15.59 -17.97 -16.99
N TYR A 155 15.10 -19.09 -17.52
CA TYR A 155 13.93 -19.14 -18.38
C TYR A 155 12.92 -20.19 -17.92
N LEU A 156 11.66 -19.98 -18.30
CA LEU A 156 10.57 -20.91 -18.01
C LEU A 156 10.77 -22.19 -18.82
N ASP A 157 10.93 -23.33 -18.13
CA ASP A 157 11.01 -24.65 -18.76
C ASP A 157 9.59 -25.17 -19.05
N TYR A 158 8.78 -25.32 -18.00
CA TYR A 158 7.37 -25.72 -18.13
C TYR A 158 6.52 -25.29 -16.92
N THR A 159 5.21 -25.32 -17.09
CA THR A 159 4.21 -25.13 -16.03
C THR A 159 3.53 -26.44 -15.66
N TYR A 160 3.03 -26.56 -14.43
CA TYR A 160 2.35 -27.78 -13.95
C TYR A 160 1.30 -27.51 -12.88
N GLY A 161 0.42 -28.49 -12.68
CA GLY A 161 -0.70 -28.42 -11.73
C GLY A 161 -1.86 -27.54 -12.23
N GLU A 162 -2.88 -27.43 -11.38
CA GLU A 162 -4.04 -26.59 -11.68
C GLU A 162 -3.69 -25.10 -11.55
N PRO A 163 -4.13 -24.25 -12.49
CA PRO A 163 -3.99 -22.81 -12.36
C PRO A 163 -4.91 -22.28 -11.26
N GLY A 164 -4.51 -21.16 -10.67
CA GLY A 164 -5.36 -20.40 -9.75
C GLY A 164 -5.35 -18.93 -10.10
N ALA A 165 -6.27 -18.18 -9.50
CA ALA A 165 -6.24 -16.73 -9.59
C ALA A 165 -6.71 -16.03 -8.32
N TYR A 166 -6.29 -14.79 -8.17
CA TYR A 166 -6.85 -13.85 -7.20
C TYR A 166 -7.50 -12.69 -7.93
N ILE A 167 -8.67 -12.26 -7.48
CA ILE A 167 -9.36 -11.07 -7.98
C ILE A 167 -9.26 -9.99 -6.92
N PHE A 168 -8.82 -8.82 -7.37
CA PHE A 168 -8.75 -7.62 -6.57
C PHE A 168 -9.67 -6.56 -7.13
N GLU A 169 -10.38 -5.88 -6.24
CA GLU A 169 -11.26 -4.78 -6.59
C GLU A 169 -10.87 -3.50 -5.88
N HIS A 170 -10.98 -2.38 -6.60
CA HIS A 170 -10.77 -1.05 -6.05
C HIS A 170 -12.02 -0.61 -5.29
N ARG A 171 -11.91 -0.52 -3.96
CA ARG A 171 -13.01 -0.19 -3.04
C ARG A 171 -12.49 0.74 -1.96
N ASN A 172 -13.28 1.75 -1.59
CA ASN A 172 -12.92 2.71 -0.53
C ASN A 172 -11.54 3.37 -0.73
N GLY A 173 -11.18 3.63 -1.99
CA GLY A 173 -9.93 4.30 -2.34
C GLY A 173 -8.70 3.40 -2.46
N CYS A 174 -8.78 2.09 -2.21
CA CYS A 174 -7.65 1.17 -2.38
C CYS A 174 -8.08 -0.20 -2.94
N TRP A 175 -7.11 -1.00 -3.39
CA TRP A 175 -7.34 -2.35 -3.86
C TRP A 175 -7.58 -3.32 -2.70
N ASN A 176 -8.50 -4.27 -2.88
CA ASN A 176 -8.82 -5.29 -1.89
C ASN A 176 -8.92 -6.66 -2.55
N LEU A 177 -8.37 -7.70 -1.94
CA LEU A 177 -8.61 -9.09 -2.33
C LEU A 177 -10.08 -9.42 -2.07
N THR A 178 -10.82 -9.80 -3.11
CA THR A 178 -12.26 -10.08 -3.02
C THR A 178 -12.63 -11.50 -3.45
N GLN A 179 -11.83 -12.13 -4.31
CA GLN A 179 -12.11 -13.49 -4.75
C GLN A 179 -10.85 -14.34 -4.91
N LYS A 180 -11.00 -15.65 -4.71
CA LYS A 180 -10.06 -16.69 -5.12
C LYS A 180 -10.70 -17.54 -6.21
N LEU A 181 -9.94 -17.84 -7.25
CA LEU A 181 -10.31 -18.74 -8.33
C LEU A 181 -9.44 -19.99 -8.23
N ARG A 182 -10.07 -21.17 -8.13
CA ARG A 182 -9.40 -22.47 -8.05
C ARG A 182 -10.24 -23.58 -8.66
#